data_AF-A0ABC8AC64-F1
#
_entry.id   AF-A0ABC8AC64-F1
#
_cell.length_a   1.000
_cell.length_b   1.000
_cell.length_c   1.000
_cell.angle_alpha   90.00
_cell.angle_beta   90.00
_cell.angle_gamma   90.00
#
_symmetry.space_group_name_H-M   'P 1'
#
loop_
_entity.id
_entity.type
_entity.pdbx_description
1 polymer ?
#
loop_
_entity_poly.entity_id
_entity_poly.type
_entity_poly.pdbx_seq_one_letter_code
_entity_poly.pdbx_strand_id
1 'polypeptide(L)'
;MSELISYAQNFEDIILWRALKHVDRGCYVDIGAQSPDIHSISKLFYEHGWRGIHIEPVQTYADALRMCRPDELVLQVAVSDLAGVLPFFDIADTGLSTTEPDIADTHRANGFVVRDVSVAAITLDAVLEHVCGREVHWLKIDVEGSEVRVLRSWVASPVRPWVVVVEATRPMTVESTHTQWEAAVLGKGYVFAYFDGLNRFYVSERHPELLAGFACPPNVFDGFRLENDWCAVGVRQLDECQKSLIKSQSDALAAHAEIEALKVSEVVLRQAIEAYRADAIAAYVEVKTLKASEACLQQAIDVHRAQSEHLISEVDSLRARLDDIRRSHSWRVTRPLRVFSRIVRLLCRSPRRAIRKCLILTMRPLLRRPGIRALLNGVVKRVPVLHRRLRSLAEQEGLVAPPLSTADVLVSVPVSHVLGQAHRSLACDEKQGMHLLSSRGREIYACMIGQINKGE
;
A
#
# COMPACT_ATOMS: atom_id res chain seq x y z
N MET A 1 -21.51 64.27 -11.76
CA MET A 1 -20.31 64.50 -10.94
C MET A 1 -19.74 63.13 -10.64
N SER A 2 -18.45 62.92 -10.88
CA SER A 2 -17.78 61.69 -10.42
C SER A 2 -18.00 61.56 -8.91
N GLU A 3 -18.17 60.33 -8.47
CA GLU A 3 -18.31 60.01 -7.06
C GLU A 3 -16.97 60.23 -6.35
N LEU A 4 -16.97 60.91 -5.19
CA LEU A 4 -15.76 61.16 -4.41
C LEU A 4 -15.58 60.03 -3.41
N ILE A 5 -14.49 59.26 -3.51
CA ILE A 5 -14.22 58.09 -2.68
C ILE A 5 -12.92 58.31 -1.92
N SER A 6 -12.96 58.20 -0.58
CA SER A 6 -11.76 58.24 0.25
C SER A 6 -11.12 56.85 0.34
N TYR A 7 -9.81 56.83 0.18
CA TYR A 7 -8.92 55.67 0.25
C TYR A 7 -7.91 55.79 1.39
N ALA A 8 -7.72 57.00 1.93
CA ALA A 8 -6.74 57.29 2.98
C ALA A 8 -7.16 56.78 4.37
N GLN A 9 -6.16 56.52 5.23
CA GLN A 9 -6.38 55.97 6.58
C GLN A 9 -7.13 56.95 7.50
N ASN A 10 -6.80 58.25 7.41
CA ASN A 10 -7.32 59.28 8.30
C ASN A 10 -7.91 60.47 7.51
N PHE A 11 -8.49 60.18 6.34
CA PHE A 11 -9.16 61.15 5.46
C PHE A 11 -8.26 62.31 4.98
N GLU A 12 -6.96 62.08 4.89
CA GLU A 12 -5.96 63.03 4.39
C GLU A 12 -6.29 63.45 2.95
N ASP A 13 -6.70 62.49 2.13
CA ASP A 13 -7.12 62.70 0.75
C ASP A 13 -8.32 63.65 0.65
N ILE A 14 -9.32 63.52 1.54
CA ILE A 14 -10.52 64.36 1.54
C ILE A 14 -10.21 65.79 1.97
N ILE A 15 -9.42 65.98 3.03
CA ILE A 15 -9.08 67.35 3.47
C ILE A 15 -8.22 68.07 2.44
N LEU A 16 -7.27 67.37 1.82
CA LEU A 16 -6.48 67.91 0.72
C LEU A 16 -7.37 68.22 -0.48
N TRP A 17 -8.29 67.32 -0.84
CA TRP A 17 -9.23 67.53 -1.94
C TRP A 17 -10.13 68.74 -1.70
N ARG A 18 -10.65 68.93 -0.49
CA ARG A 18 -11.45 70.12 -0.15
C ARG A 18 -10.68 71.42 -0.43
N ALA A 19 -9.40 71.48 -0.09
CA ALA A 19 -8.56 72.64 -0.35
C ALA A 19 -8.18 72.78 -1.83
N LEU A 20 -7.94 71.66 -2.55
CA LEU A 20 -7.26 71.66 -3.84
C LEU A 20 -8.13 71.30 -5.05
N LYS A 21 -9.39 70.90 -4.89
CA LYS A 21 -10.29 70.46 -5.99
C LYS A 21 -10.52 71.48 -7.11
N HIS A 22 -10.12 72.73 -6.92
CA HIS A 22 -10.19 73.80 -7.93
C HIS A 22 -9.03 73.72 -8.94
N VAL A 23 -7.98 72.96 -8.63
CA VAL A 23 -6.83 72.73 -9.50
C VAL A 23 -7.16 71.62 -10.49
N ASP A 24 -6.97 71.90 -11.78
CA ASP A 24 -7.09 70.90 -12.84
C ASP A 24 -5.75 70.17 -13.04
N ARG A 25 -5.76 68.83 -12.97
CA ARG A 25 -4.60 67.95 -13.21
C ARG A 25 -3.33 68.37 -12.45
N GLY A 26 -3.45 68.49 -11.14
CA GLY A 26 -2.32 68.87 -10.28
C GLY A 26 -1.22 67.79 -10.18
N CYS A 27 -0.19 68.12 -9.42
CA CYS A 27 0.98 67.29 -9.16
C CYS A 27 1.21 67.14 -7.66
N TYR A 28 1.63 65.95 -7.25
CA TYR A 28 1.92 65.62 -5.86
C TYR A 28 3.21 64.82 -5.71
N VAL A 29 3.72 64.77 -4.49
CA VAL A 29 4.86 63.93 -4.09
C VAL A 29 4.45 63.15 -2.85
N ASP A 30 4.54 61.83 -2.91
CA ASP A 30 4.10 60.91 -1.86
C ASP A 30 5.30 60.09 -1.36
N ILE A 31 5.84 60.45 -0.19
CA ILE A 31 7.00 59.78 0.42
C ILE A 31 6.48 58.83 1.50
N GLY A 32 6.74 57.54 1.32
CA GLY A 32 6.07 56.48 2.08
C GLY A 32 4.77 56.03 1.45
N ALA A 33 4.71 56.00 0.11
CA ALA A 33 3.46 55.78 -0.62
C ALA A 33 2.83 54.40 -0.38
N GLN A 34 3.64 53.38 -0.05
CA GLN A 34 3.21 52.02 0.29
C GLN A 34 2.22 51.45 -0.74
N SER A 35 0.97 51.19 -0.35
CA SER A 35 -0.02 50.55 -1.21
C SER A 35 -0.66 51.55 -2.20
N PRO A 36 -0.81 51.17 -3.49
CA PRO A 36 -1.56 52.00 -4.45
C PRO A 36 -3.06 52.09 -4.14
N ASP A 37 -3.58 51.26 -3.24
CA ASP A 37 -5.02 51.12 -2.98
C ASP A 37 -5.37 51.28 -1.50
N ILE A 38 -4.63 50.64 -0.60
CA ILE A 38 -4.93 50.62 0.83
C ILE A 38 -4.30 51.85 1.48
N HIS A 39 -5.08 52.64 2.21
CA HIS A 39 -4.60 53.85 2.89
C HIS A 39 -3.95 54.87 1.92
N SER A 40 -4.27 54.76 0.62
CA SER A 40 -3.62 55.56 -0.43
C SER A 40 -4.17 56.97 -0.47
N ILE A 41 -3.35 57.95 -0.10
CA ILE A 41 -3.72 59.37 -0.16
C ILE A 41 -3.78 59.85 -1.62
N SER A 42 -2.94 59.26 -2.48
CA SER A 42 -2.76 59.65 -3.88
C SER A 42 -3.82 59.09 -4.85
N LYS A 43 -4.49 57.97 -4.51
CA LYS A 43 -5.46 57.32 -5.42
C LYS A 43 -6.62 58.22 -5.83
N LEU A 44 -7.21 58.96 -4.88
CA LEU A 44 -8.28 59.92 -5.16
C LEU A 44 -7.85 60.96 -6.20
N PHE A 45 -6.64 61.51 -6.07
CA PHE A 45 -6.09 62.49 -6.99
C PHE A 45 -5.81 61.86 -8.36
N TYR A 46 -5.22 60.66 -8.39
CA TYR A 46 -4.92 59.93 -9.62
C TYR A 46 -6.16 59.68 -10.49
N GLU A 47 -7.25 59.23 -9.86
CA GLU A 47 -8.56 58.98 -10.52
C GLU A 47 -9.17 60.27 -11.08
N HIS A 48 -8.82 61.42 -10.51
CA HIS A 48 -9.23 62.74 -10.98
C HIS A 48 -8.20 63.40 -11.91
N GLY A 49 -7.28 62.62 -12.51
CA GLY A 49 -6.38 63.07 -13.56
C GLY A 49 -5.11 63.77 -13.08
N TRP A 50 -4.84 63.77 -11.77
CA TRP A 50 -3.59 64.28 -11.21
C TRP A 50 -2.45 63.29 -11.44
N ARG A 51 -1.22 63.79 -11.52
CA ARG A 51 -0.03 62.95 -11.73
C ARG A 51 1.11 63.35 -10.83
N GLY A 52 1.59 62.40 -10.02
CA GLY A 52 2.62 62.64 -9.02
C GLY A 52 3.86 61.76 -9.14
N ILE A 53 4.64 61.77 -8.05
CA ILE A 53 5.80 60.91 -7.83
C ILE A 53 5.58 60.16 -6.52
N HIS A 54 5.85 58.86 -6.53
CA HIS A 54 5.83 57.99 -5.36
C HIS A 54 7.24 57.59 -4.97
N ILE A 55 7.52 57.59 -3.67
CA ILE A 55 8.79 57.16 -3.11
C ILE A 55 8.50 56.03 -2.11
N GLU A 56 9.00 54.84 -2.42
CA GLU A 56 8.70 53.61 -1.68
C GLU A 56 9.89 52.63 -1.71
N PRO A 57 10.62 52.42 -0.60
CA PRO A 57 11.82 51.57 -0.59
C PRO A 57 11.54 50.07 -0.77
N VAL A 58 10.36 49.57 -0.40
CA VAL A 58 10.02 48.14 -0.44
C VAL A 58 9.63 47.75 -1.87
N GLN A 59 10.37 46.78 -2.44
CA GLN A 59 10.19 46.30 -3.81
C GLN A 59 8.74 45.94 -4.14
N THR A 60 8.08 45.17 -3.27
CA THR A 60 6.71 44.70 -3.49
C THR A 60 5.72 45.85 -3.68
N TYR A 61 5.83 46.89 -2.85
CA TYR A 61 4.97 48.07 -2.93
C TYR A 61 5.33 48.96 -4.11
N ALA A 62 6.61 49.17 -4.37
CA ALA A 62 7.07 49.91 -5.55
C ALA A 62 6.60 49.27 -6.87
N ASP A 63 6.63 47.95 -6.97
CA ASP A 63 6.13 47.24 -8.15
C ASP A 63 4.61 47.35 -8.29
N ALA A 64 3.87 47.24 -7.19
CA ALA A 64 2.42 47.46 -7.18
C ALA A 64 2.06 48.89 -7.64
N LEU A 65 2.77 49.90 -7.13
CA LEU A 65 2.62 51.30 -7.56
C LEU A 65 2.88 51.45 -9.06
N ARG A 66 3.97 50.88 -9.60
CA ARG A 66 4.27 50.93 -11.05
C ARG A 66 3.19 50.27 -11.89
N MET A 67 2.63 49.16 -11.42
CA MET A 67 1.55 48.46 -12.12
C MET A 67 0.25 49.25 -12.12
N CYS A 68 -0.11 49.84 -10.97
CA CYS A 68 -1.37 50.58 -10.79
C CYS A 68 -1.30 52.05 -11.24
N ARG A 69 -0.09 52.60 -11.43
CA ARG A 69 0.20 53.99 -11.84
C ARG A 69 1.24 54.01 -12.96
N PRO A 70 0.97 53.41 -14.14
CA PRO A 70 1.96 53.23 -15.21
C PRO A 70 2.45 54.54 -15.84
N ASP A 71 1.75 55.65 -15.60
CA ASP A 71 2.03 56.99 -16.10
C ASP A 71 2.54 57.96 -15.01
N GLU A 72 2.93 57.43 -13.84
CA GLU A 72 3.57 58.18 -12.76
C GLU A 72 4.99 57.66 -12.48
N LEU A 73 5.82 58.48 -11.85
CA LEU A 73 7.18 58.09 -11.50
C LEU A 73 7.18 57.41 -10.12
N VAL A 74 7.76 56.21 -10.04
CA VAL A 74 7.95 55.47 -8.79
C VAL A 74 9.44 55.29 -8.52
N LEU A 75 9.94 55.96 -7.49
CA LEU A 75 11.32 55.86 -7.03
C LEU A 75 11.40 54.83 -5.90
N GLN A 76 12.10 53.72 -6.15
CA GLN A 76 12.28 52.66 -5.16
C GLN A 76 13.51 52.94 -4.29
N VAL A 77 13.37 53.91 -3.41
CA VAL A 77 14.44 54.42 -2.54
C VAL A 77 13.83 54.90 -1.23
N ALA A 78 14.64 54.94 -0.16
CA ALA A 78 14.31 55.69 1.02
C ALA A 78 14.68 57.18 0.83
N VAL A 79 14.08 58.07 1.62
CA VAL A 79 14.49 59.48 1.70
C VAL A 79 15.18 59.74 3.03
N SER A 80 16.35 60.36 2.99
CA SER A 80 17.15 60.62 4.19
C SER A 80 18.05 61.85 4.02
N ASP A 81 18.71 62.27 5.10
CA ASP A 81 19.72 63.34 5.09
C ASP A 81 21.06 62.94 4.49
N LEU A 82 21.22 61.66 4.14
CA LEU A 82 22.39 61.10 3.45
C LEU A 82 21.96 60.28 2.23
N ALA A 83 22.63 60.51 1.10
CA ALA A 83 22.50 59.66 -0.08
C ALA A 83 23.42 58.44 0.03
N GLY A 84 22.99 57.30 -0.52
CA GLY A 84 23.79 56.07 -0.54
C GLY A 84 22.96 54.84 -0.26
N VAL A 85 23.49 53.94 0.57
CA VAL A 85 22.81 52.72 1.02
C VAL A 85 22.62 52.82 2.52
N LEU A 86 21.39 52.63 2.99
CA LEU A 86 21.04 52.70 4.41
C LEU A 86 20.47 51.35 4.90
N PRO A 87 20.68 51.01 6.18
CA PRO A 87 19.92 49.95 6.83
C PRO A 87 18.43 50.26 6.77
N PHE A 88 17.62 49.23 6.52
CA PHE A 88 16.17 49.31 6.47
C PHE A 88 15.57 48.06 7.11
N PHE A 89 14.50 48.25 7.87
CA PHE A 89 13.85 47.22 8.65
C PHE A 89 12.46 46.99 8.08
N ASP A 90 12.35 45.99 7.22
CA ASP A 90 11.14 45.66 6.48
C ASP A 90 10.21 44.80 7.34
N ILE A 91 9.00 45.31 7.56
CA ILE A 91 7.89 44.62 8.22
C ILE A 91 6.82 44.36 7.17
N ALA A 92 6.85 43.15 6.62
CA ALA A 92 5.98 42.78 5.51
C ALA A 92 4.50 42.98 5.88
N ASP A 93 3.73 43.51 4.92
CA ASP A 93 2.26 43.64 4.97
C ASP A 93 1.69 44.59 6.05
N THR A 94 2.50 45.42 6.72
CA THR A 94 2.02 46.29 7.82
C THR A 94 2.09 47.80 7.56
N GLY A 95 2.91 48.26 6.62
CA GLY A 95 3.22 49.68 6.44
C GLY A 95 4.28 50.23 7.42
N LEU A 96 4.59 49.48 8.49
CA LEU A 96 5.44 49.90 9.61
C LEU A 96 6.95 49.77 9.35
N SER A 97 7.37 49.71 8.08
CA SER A 97 8.78 49.52 7.73
C SER A 97 9.55 50.81 7.96
N THR A 98 10.72 50.73 8.59
CA THR A 98 11.44 51.93 9.11
C THR A 98 12.94 51.89 8.80
N THR A 99 13.59 53.06 8.82
CA THR A 99 15.06 53.15 8.85
C THR A 99 15.63 53.31 10.25
N GLU A 100 14.79 53.45 11.29
CA GLU A 100 15.24 53.68 12.67
C GLU A 100 15.36 52.36 13.46
N PRO A 101 16.57 51.99 13.93
CA PRO A 101 16.78 50.73 14.66
C PRO A 101 15.94 50.60 15.93
N ASP A 102 15.76 51.68 16.70
CA ASP A 102 15.01 51.66 17.96
C ASP A 102 13.52 51.37 17.74
N ILE A 103 12.96 51.82 16.61
CA ILE A 103 11.58 51.55 16.20
C ILE A 103 11.46 50.09 15.77
N ALA A 104 12.41 49.59 14.97
CA ALA A 104 12.48 48.20 14.57
C ALA A 104 12.58 47.24 15.78
N ASP A 105 13.41 47.56 16.77
CA ASP A 105 13.54 46.79 18.01
C ASP A 105 12.24 46.78 18.83
N THR A 106 11.53 47.91 18.86
CA THR A 106 10.20 48.00 19.49
C THR A 106 9.20 47.07 18.78
N HIS A 107 9.20 47.05 17.44
CA HIS A 107 8.33 46.14 16.68
C HIS A 107 8.70 44.66 16.88
N ARG A 108 9.99 44.31 16.92
CA ARG A 108 10.45 42.95 17.27
C ARG A 108 9.94 42.54 18.64
N ALA A 109 10.05 43.42 19.64
CA ALA A 109 9.55 43.17 20.99
C ALA A 109 8.02 43.00 21.05
N ASN A 110 7.29 43.66 20.14
CA ASN A 110 5.84 43.53 19.98
C ASN A 110 5.41 42.33 19.12
N GLY A 111 6.34 41.46 18.71
CA GLY A 111 6.06 40.21 18.01
C GLY A 111 6.01 40.30 16.48
N PHE A 112 6.37 41.44 15.89
CA PHE A 112 6.47 41.56 14.44
C PHE A 112 7.71 40.84 13.90
N VAL A 113 7.57 40.27 12.71
CA VAL A 113 8.70 39.72 11.95
C VAL A 113 9.36 40.87 11.21
N VAL A 114 10.57 41.24 11.65
CA VAL A 114 11.36 42.32 11.06
C VAL A 114 12.49 41.73 10.24
N ARG A 115 12.60 42.13 8.96
CA ARG A 115 13.69 41.73 8.06
C ARG A 115 14.68 42.86 7.88
N ASP A 116 15.93 42.58 8.21
CA ASP A 116 17.03 43.52 8.04
C ASP A 116 17.47 43.49 6.58
N VAL A 117 17.27 44.59 5.88
CA VAL A 117 17.66 44.75 4.48
C VAL A 117 18.43 46.06 4.32
N SER A 118 18.94 46.30 3.12
CA SER A 118 19.58 47.57 2.77
C SER A 118 18.91 48.13 1.53
N VAL A 119 18.62 49.43 1.56
CA VAL A 119 17.93 50.13 0.48
C VAL A 119 18.75 51.31 0.03
N ALA A 120 18.63 51.67 -1.24
CA ALA A 120 19.18 52.92 -1.74
C ALA A 120 18.42 54.10 -1.12
N ALA A 121 19.13 55.17 -0.82
CA ALA A 121 18.59 56.37 -0.23
C ALA A 121 19.05 57.61 -0.99
N ILE A 122 18.17 58.60 -1.11
CA ILE A 122 18.43 59.91 -1.70
C ILE A 122 17.89 61.02 -0.80
N THR A 123 18.26 62.27 -1.07
CA THR A 123 17.75 63.43 -0.34
C THR A 123 16.39 63.88 -0.88
N LEU A 124 15.63 64.60 -0.06
CA LEU A 124 14.39 65.26 -0.48
C LEU A 124 14.67 66.30 -1.57
N ASP A 125 15.82 66.98 -1.53
CA ASP A 125 16.25 67.83 -2.64
C ASP A 125 16.32 67.06 -3.97
N ALA A 126 16.94 65.87 -3.99
CA ALA A 126 17.04 65.03 -5.19
C ALA A 126 15.66 64.51 -5.65
N VAL A 127 14.76 64.18 -4.73
CA VAL A 127 13.37 63.84 -5.08
C VAL A 127 12.69 65.02 -5.79
N LEU A 128 12.84 66.22 -5.24
CA LEU A 128 12.20 67.43 -5.77
C LEU A 128 12.79 67.91 -7.12
N GLU A 129 14.01 67.49 -7.48
CA GLU A 129 14.57 67.77 -8.81
C GLU A 129 13.72 67.17 -9.94
N HIS A 130 13.07 66.01 -9.72
CA HIS A 130 12.19 65.38 -10.71
C HIS A 130 10.91 66.17 -11.02
N VAL A 131 10.54 67.12 -10.15
CA VAL A 131 9.40 68.03 -10.33
C VAL A 131 9.84 69.48 -10.47
N CYS A 132 11.14 69.73 -10.68
CA CYS A 132 11.65 71.08 -10.84
C CYS A 132 10.97 71.77 -12.04
N GLY A 133 10.49 73.00 -11.83
CA GLY A 133 9.74 73.76 -12.83
C GLY A 133 8.25 73.41 -12.94
N ARG A 134 7.74 72.47 -12.13
CA ARG A 134 6.30 72.18 -12.00
C ARG A 134 5.77 72.70 -10.68
N GLU A 135 4.50 73.07 -10.65
CA GLU A 135 3.80 73.33 -9.38
C GLU A 135 3.48 72.01 -8.69
N VAL A 136 3.97 71.86 -7.46
CA VAL A 136 3.61 70.74 -6.58
C VAL A 136 2.56 71.26 -5.62
N HIS A 137 1.45 70.55 -5.53
CA HIS A 137 0.27 71.02 -4.80
C HIS A 137 0.21 70.40 -3.41
N TRP A 138 0.67 69.16 -3.25
CA TRP A 138 0.91 68.58 -1.94
C TRP A 138 2.12 67.66 -1.91
N LEU A 139 2.76 67.60 -0.74
CA LEU A 139 3.83 66.68 -0.38
C LEU A 139 3.43 65.94 0.91
N LYS A 140 3.39 64.61 0.88
CA LYS A 140 3.24 63.78 2.09
C LYS A 140 4.59 63.20 2.49
N ILE A 141 4.85 63.20 3.78
CA ILE A 141 5.97 62.51 4.42
C ILE A 141 5.39 61.56 5.47
N ASP A 142 5.60 60.26 5.24
CA ASP A 142 5.23 59.16 6.12
C ASP A 142 6.36 58.12 6.07
N VAL A 143 7.30 58.16 7.02
CA VAL A 143 8.50 57.32 6.93
C VAL A 143 8.79 56.61 8.26
N GLU A 144 7.73 56.38 9.02
CA GLU A 144 7.72 55.57 10.24
C GLU A 144 8.85 55.97 11.21
N GLY A 145 8.94 57.28 11.48
CA GLY A 145 9.83 57.88 12.48
C GLY A 145 11.07 58.59 11.94
N SER A 146 11.31 58.55 10.62
CA SER A 146 12.46 59.22 9.98
C SER A 146 12.13 60.62 9.42
N GLU A 147 10.99 61.21 9.76
CA GLU A 147 10.50 62.47 9.18
C GLU A 147 11.49 63.62 9.38
N VAL A 148 12.17 63.65 10.53
CA VAL A 148 13.23 64.63 10.85
C VAL A 148 14.37 64.57 9.84
N ARG A 149 14.82 63.37 9.44
CA ARG A 149 15.92 63.19 8.48
C ARG A 149 15.49 63.61 7.08
N VAL A 150 14.28 63.23 6.67
CA VAL A 150 13.68 63.66 5.40
C VAL A 150 13.65 65.18 5.32
N LEU A 151 13.13 65.86 6.33
CA LEU A 151 13.02 67.33 6.33
C LEU A 151 14.38 68.04 6.40
N ARG A 152 15.38 67.49 7.09
CA ARG A 152 16.76 68.00 7.09
C ARG A 152 17.41 67.95 5.70
N SER A 153 16.99 67.01 4.87
CA SER A 153 17.51 66.81 3.51
C SER A 153 16.90 67.74 2.45
N TRP A 154 15.94 68.58 2.84
CA TRP A 154 15.39 69.65 2.01
C TRP A 154 16.17 70.94 2.28
N VAL A 155 17.19 71.24 1.49
CA VAL A 155 18.10 72.36 1.74
C VAL A 155 18.11 73.31 0.55
N ALA A 156 18.54 72.82 -0.61
CA ALA A 156 18.82 73.61 -1.81
C ALA A 156 17.62 73.72 -2.76
N SER A 157 16.68 72.77 -2.73
CA SER A 157 15.60 72.75 -3.71
C SER A 157 14.71 74.01 -3.60
N PRO A 158 14.41 74.69 -4.72
CA PRO A 158 13.52 75.84 -4.74
C PRO A 158 12.03 75.44 -4.74
N VAL A 159 11.73 74.16 -4.97
CA VAL A 159 10.35 73.65 -5.05
C VAL A 159 9.68 73.81 -3.69
N ARG A 160 8.48 74.40 -3.67
CA ARG A 160 7.66 74.61 -2.48
C ARG A 160 6.25 74.07 -2.75
N PRO A 161 5.94 72.83 -2.33
CA PRO A 161 4.59 72.31 -2.37
C PRO A 161 3.57 73.29 -1.75
N TRP A 162 2.35 73.38 -2.28
CA TRP A 162 1.35 74.29 -1.68
C TRP A 162 0.95 73.83 -0.29
N VAL A 163 0.84 72.52 -0.09
CA VAL A 163 0.55 71.88 1.21
C VAL A 163 1.64 70.85 1.53
N VAL A 164 2.13 70.84 2.76
CA VAL A 164 3.02 69.80 3.29
C VAL A 164 2.28 69.05 4.40
N VAL A 165 2.24 67.74 4.29
CA VAL A 165 1.61 66.83 5.25
C VAL A 165 2.70 65.94 5.83
N VAL A 166 2.86 65.94 7.14
CA VAL A 166 3.89 65.17 7.84
C VAL A 166 3.23 64.36 8.94
N GLU A 167 3.49 63.05 8.98
CA GLU A 167 3.10 62.24 10.13
C GLU A 167 3.82 62.76 11.38
N ALA A 168 3.06 63.00 12.45
CA ALA A 168 3.51 63.78 13.59
C ALA A 168 3.40 63.02 14.92
N THR A 169 3.32 61.70 14.86
CA THR A 169 3.32 60.80 16.02
C THR A 169 4.40 59.75 15.89
N ARG A 170 4.87 59.22 17.02
CA ARG A 170 5.72 58.03 17.01
C ARG A 170 4.87 56.82 16.56
N PRO A 171 5.41 55.90 15.72
CA PRO A 171 4.65 54.79 15.17
C PRO A 171 3.81 54.05 16.20
N MET A 172 2.54 53.80 15.87
CA MET A 172 1.57 53.10 16.73
C MET A 172 1.28 53.77 18.08
N THR A 173 1.53 55.07 18.23
CA THR A 173 1.25 55.83 19.47
C THR A 173 0.58 57.18 19.17
N VAL A 174 0.13 57.86 20.23
CA VAL A 174 -0.34 59.26 20.17
C VAL A 174 0.74 60.26 20.62
N GLU A 175 1.96 59.78 20.85
CA GLU A 175 3.09 60.63 21.29
C GLU A 175 3.56 61.49 20.13
N SER A 176 3.47 62.82 20.26
CA SER A 176 3.76 63.70 19.13
C SER A 176 5.27 63.95 18.92
N THR A 177 5.70 63.91 17.66
CA THR A 177 7.10 64.10 17.22
C THR A 177 7.35 65.47 16.57
N HIS A 178 6.31 66.29 16.33
CA HIS A 178 6.42 67.52 15.54
C HIS A 178 7.46 68.53 16.05
N THR A 179 7.68 68.61 17.36
CA THR A 179 8.65 69.55 17.96
C THR A 179 10.07 69.32 17.46
N GLN A 180 10.36 68.12 16.94
CA GLN A 180 11.68 67.74 16.41
C GLN A 180 11.96 68.31 15.01
N TRP A 181 10.92 68.62 14.24
CA TRP A 181 11.06 68.99 12.82
C TRP A 181 10.23 70.21 12.37
N GLU A 182 9.22 70.65 13.12
CA GLU A 182 8.29 71.72 12.72
C GLU A 182 9.02 73.03 12.39
N ALA A 183 10.07 73.38 13.15
CA ALA A 183 10.87 74.56 12.86
C ALA A 183 11.50 74.55 11.46
N ALA A 184 11.85 73.39 10.91
CA ALA A 184 12.39 73.27 9.56
C ALA A 184 11.33 73.51 8.48
N VAL A 185 10.07 73.13 8.75
CA VAL A 185 8.93 73.40 7.86
C VAL A 185 8.55 74.88 7.93
N LEU A 186 8.37 75.43 9.13
CA LEU A 186 8.03 76.85 9.31
C LEU A 186 9.10 77.78 8.72
N GLY A 187 10.39 77.45 8.93
CA GLY A 187 11.51 78.20 8.36
C GLY A 187 11.56 78.23 6.82
N LYS A 188 10.76 77.41 6.14
CA LYS A 188 10.63 77.39 4.67
C LYS A 188 9.46 78.23 4.14
N GLY A 189 8.75 78.97 4.99
CA GLY A 189 7.61 79.80 4.62
C GLY A 189 6.30 79.01 4.56
N TYR A 190 6.06 78.21 5.59
CA TYR A 190 4.82 77.47 5.77
C TYR A 190 4.17 77.85 7.10
N VAL A 191 2.84 77.80 7.12
CA VAL A 191 2.02 78.06 8.31
C VAL A 191 1.29 76.78 8.68
N PHE A 192 1.27 76.46 9.98
CA PHE A 192 0.48 75.35 10.50
C PHE A 192 -1.01 75.58 10.23
N ALA A 193 -1.66 74.60 9.61
CA ALA A 193 -3.05 74.68 9.17
C ALA A 193 -3.97 73.76 9.97
N TYR A 194 -3.59 72.49 10.16
CA TYR A 194 -4.45 71.48 10.77
C TYR A 194 -3.67 70.30 11.35
N PHE A 195 -4.24 69.66 12.36
CA PHE A 195 -3.77 68.40 12.93
C PHE A 195 -4.97 67.45 13.04
N ASP A 196 -4.86 66.27 12.45
CA ASP A 196 -5.94 65.28 12.36
C ASP A 196 -5.88 64.21 13.46
N GLY A 197 -4.93 64.32 14.39
CA GLY A 197 -4.62 63.31 15.42
C GLY A 197 -3.41 62.44 15.09
N LEU A 198 -2.95 62.44 13.84
CA LEU A 198 -1.85 61.64 13.30
C LEU A 198 -0.88 62.51 12.49
N ASN A 199 -1.38 63.17 11.45
CA ASN A 199 -0.67 64.06 10.54
C ASN A 199 -0.88 65.54 10.88
N ARG A 200 0.17 66.33 10.65
CA ARG A 200 0.10 67.80 10.64
C ARG A 200 0.20 68.34 9.22
N PHE A 201 -0.67 69.29 8.91
CA PHE A 201 -0.81 69.94 7.63
C PHE A 201 -0.29 71.36 7.73
N TYR A 202 0.55 71.74 6.78
CA TYR A 202 1.15 73.06 6.68
C TYR A 202 0.87 73.63 5.30
N VAL A 203 0.40 74.88 5.24
CA VAL A 203 0.10 75.58 3.98
C VAL A 203 1.21 76.58 3.70
N SER A 204 1.67 76.64 2.45
CA SER A 204 2.67 77.63 2.04
C SER A 204 2.13 79.05 2.21
N GLU A 205 2.96 79.96 2.71
CA GLU A 205 2.63 81.40 2.80
C GLU A 205 2.31 82.03 1.44
N ARG A 206 2.67 81.36 0.33
CA ARG A 206 2.33 81.77 -1.03
C ARG A 206 0.87 81.50 -1.42
N HIS A 207 0.19 80.63 -0.68
CA HIS A 207 -1.17 80.18 -0.93
C HIS A 207 -2.07 80.28 0.32
N PRO A 208 -2.17 81.47 0.96
CA PRO A 208 -2.93 81.64 2.19
C PRO A 208 -4.43 81.34 2.01
N GLU A 209 -4.96 81.45 0.80
CA GLU A 209 -6.34 81.10 0.45
C GLU A 209 -6.70 79.64 0.78
N LEU A 210 -5.72 78.74 0.79
CA LEU A 210 -5.95 77.31 1.05
C LEU A 210 -6.26 77.03 2.53
N LEU A 211 -5.85 77.90 3.45
CA LEU A 211 -6.06 77.72 4.90
C LEU A 211 -7.55 77.53 5.24
N ALA A 212 -8.45 78.16 4.49
CA ALA A 212 -9.90 78.00 4.67
C ALA A 212 -10.36 76.53 4.51
N GLY A 213 -9.67 75.75 3.66
CA GLY A 213 -9.94 74.32 3.47
C GLY A 213 -9.54 73.42 4.65
N PHE A 214 -8.80 73.97 5.62
CA PHE A 214 -8.30 73.25 6.80
C PHE A 214 -9.01 73.67 8.10
N ALA A 215 -10.04 74.52 8.02
CA ALA A 215 -10.71 75.10 9.19
C ALA A 215 -11.48 74.10 10.07
N CYS A 216 -11.85 72.94 9.52
CA CYS A 216 -12.53 71.87 10.25
C CYS A 216 -12.08 70.49 9.74
N PRO A 217 -12.28 69.40 10.51
CA PRO A 217 -12.05 68.05 10.01
C PRO A 217 -12.92 67.71 8.80
N PRO A 218 -12.56 66.69 8.01
CA PRO A 218 -13.48 66.06 7.05
C PRO A 218 -14.81 65.70 7.71
N ASN A 219 -15.92 66.03 7.05
CA ASN A 219 -17.24 65.90 7.63
C ASN A 219 -18.32 65.65 6.55
N VAL A 220 -19.59 65.56 6.97
CA VAL A 220 -20.72 65.23 6.09
C VAL A 220 -20.92 66.19 4.91
N PHE A 221 -20.35 67.39 4.95
CA PHE A 221 -20.43 68.37 3.85
C PHE A 221 -19.39 68.14 2.75
N ASP A 222 -18.42 67.24 2.95
CA ASP A 222 -17.40 66.91 1.96
C ASP A 222 -17.90 65.93 0.88
N GLY A 223 -19.05 65.27 1.12
CA GLY A 223 -19.77 64.50 0.10
C GLY A 223 -19.02 63.27 -0.42
N PHE A 224 -18.09 62.72 0.35
CA PHE A 224 -17.33 61.52 0.00
C PHE A 224 -18.00 60.24 0.52
N ARG A 225 -17.64 59.12 -0.11
CA ARG A 225 -17.89 57.76 0.39
C ARG A 225 -16.57 57.11 0.75
N LEU A 226 -16.62 56.06 1.55
CA LEU A 226 -15.47 55.22 1.79
C LEU A 226 -15.38 54.18 0.68
N GLU A 227 -14.16 53.80 0.26
CA GLU A 227 -13.95 52.66 -0.65
C GLU A 227 -14.46 51.37 0.01
N ASN A 228 -15.75 51.12 -0.17
CA ASN A 228 -16.54 50.04 0.44
C ASN A 228 -16.53 50.13 1.97
N ASP A 229 -17.60 50.69 2.56
CA ASP A 229 -17.97 50.66 3.99
C ASP A 229 -16.88 50.08 4.89
N TRP A 230 -16.28 50.87 5.79
CA TRP A 230 -15.25 50.51 6.80
C TRP A 230 -15.18 49.04 7.30
N CYS A 231 -16.29 48.31 7.24
CA CYS A 231 -16.38 46.86 7.08
C CYS A 231 -15.44 46.20 6.06
N ALA A 232 -14.76 46.83 5.09
CA ALA A 232 -13.92 46.11 4.11
C ALA A 232 -12.70 45.39 4.72
N VAL A 233 -12.14 45.88 5.83
CA VAL A 233 -11.17 45.09 6.63
C VAL A 233 -11.87 43.91 7.29
N GLY A 234 -13.08 44.13 7.84
CA GLY A 234 -13.92 43.06 8.37
C GLY A 234 -14.37 42.04 7.32
N VAL A 235 -14.63 42.46 6.08
CA VAL A 235 -15.06 41.62 4.95
C VAL A 235 -13.87 40.87 4.37
N ARG A 236 -12.69 41.48 4.28
CA ARG A 236 -11.44 40.77 3.92
C ARG A 236 -11.04 39.77 4.99
N GLN A 237 -11.10 40.14 6.27
CA GLN A 237 -10.89 39.21 7.38
C GLN A 237 -11.96 38.12 7.43
N LEU A 238 -13.23 38.42 7.12
CA LEU A 238 -14.30 37.42 7.02
C LEU A 238 -14.09 36.50 5.82
N ASP A 239 -13.65 37.01 4.67
CA ASP A 239 -13.39 36.22 3.47
C ASP A 239 -12.14 35.34 3.64
N GLU A 240 -11.08 35.85 4.28
CA GLU A 240 -9.91 35.06 4.69
C GLU A 240 -10.26 34.02 5.76
N CYS A 241 -11.08 34.39 6.74
CA CYS A 241 -11.56 33.47 7.77
C CYS A 241 -12.50 32.41 7.16
N GLN A 242 -13.35 32.77 6.19
CA GLN A 242 -14.17 31.83 5.43
C GLN A 242 -13.33 30.90 4.57
N LYS A 243 -12.31 31.40 3.86
CA LYS A 243 -11.39 30.58 3.08
C LYS A 243 -10.61 29.60 3.99
N SER A 244 -10.14 30.09 5.14
CA SER A 244 -9.46 29.27 6.15
C SER A 244 -10.39 28.22 6.75
N LEU A 245 -11.64 28.59 7.03
CA LEU A 245 -12.67 27.67 7.53
C LEU A 245 -13.04 26.60 6.50
N ILE A 246 -13.22 26.98 5.23
CA ILE A 246 -13.50 26.04 4.13
C ILE A 246 -12.33 25.07 3.96
N LYS A 247 -11.10 25.58 4.03
CA LYS A 247 -9.89 24.75 3.99
C LYS A 247 -9.85 23.78 5.18
N SER A 248 -10.06 24.25 6.41
CA SER A 248 -10.05 23.38 7.59
C SER A 248 -11.17 22.35 7.59
N GLN A 249 -12.35 22.70 7.06
CA GLN A 249 -13.46 21.77 6.84
C GLN A 249 -13.12 20.71 5.80
N SER A 250 -12.49 21.10 4.69
CA SER A 250 -11.99 20.16 3.68
C SER A 250 -10.94 19.21 4.25
N ASP A 251 -9.98 19.74 5.02
CA ASP A 251 -8.93 18.95 5.66
C ASP A 251 -9.54 17.99 6.71
N ALA A 252 -10.52 18.43 7.48
CA ALA A 252 -11.25 17.60 8.44
C ALA A 252 -12.07 16.49 7.76
N LEU A 253 -12.71 16.78 6.63
CA LEU A 253 -13.42 15.78 5.82
C LEU A 253 -12.45 14.73 5.25
N ALA A 254 -11.29 15.17 4.76
CA ALA A 254 -10.24 14.27 4.26
C ALA A 254 -9.72 13.36 5.38
N ALA A 255 -9.42 13.92 6.56
CA ALA A 255 -9.00 13.15 7.72
C ALA A 255 -10.08 12.16 8.19
N HIS A 256 -11.36 12.56 8.16
CA HIS A 256 -12.46 11.66 8.50
C HIS A 256 -12.60 10.49 7.53
N ALA A 257 -12.45 10.75 6.22
CA ALA A 257 -12.45 9.69 5.21
C ALA A 257 -11.28 8.70 5.40
N GLU A 258 -10.10 9.20 5.77
CA GLU A 258 -8.95 8.35 6.08
C GLU A 258 -9.19 7.48 7.32
N ILE A 259 -9.77 8.06 8.38
CA ILE A 259 -10.15 7.30 9.58
C ILE A 259 -11.16 6.20 9.26
N GLU A 260 -12.18 6.48 8.45
CA GLU A 260 -13.15 5.46 8.03
C GLU A 260 -12.50 4.35 7.19
N ALA A 261 -11.58 4.70 6.27
CA ALA A 261 -10.82 3.71 5.51
C ALA A 261 -9.96 2.82 6.42
N LEU A 262 -9.31 3.41 7.43
CA LEU A 262 -8.53 2.68 8.43
C LEU A 262 -9.40 1.76 9.29
N LYS A 263 -10.59 2.18 9.69
CA LYS A 263 -11.55 1.33 10.43
C LYS A 263 -11.98 0.12 9.61
N VAL A 264 -12.28 0.30 8.33
CA VAL A 264 -12.62 -0.83 7.43
C VAL A 264 -11.45 -1.80 7.33
N SER A 265 -10.23 -1.29 7.15
CA SER A 265 -9.01 -2.11 7.13
C SER A 265 -8.79 -2.86 8.44
N GLU A 266 -9.03 -2.22 9.59
CA GLU A 266 -8.92 -2.84 10.90
C GLU A 266 -9.89 -4.03 11.06
N VAL A 267 -11.14 -3.89 10.60
CA VAL A 267 -12.12 -4.98 10.64
C VAL A 267 -11.65 -6.17 9.80
N VAL A 268 -11.14 -5.93 8.59
CA VAL A 268 -10.62 -6.99 7.71
C VAL A 268 -9.42 -7.68 8.36
N LEU A 269 -8.48 -6.90 8.93
CA LEU A 269 -7.31 -7.45 9.62
C LEU A 269 -7.72 -8.28 10.84
N ARG A 270 -8.71 -7.83 11.63
CA ARG A 270 -9.25 -8.59 12.76
C ARG A 270 -9.84 -9.93 12.32
N GLN A 271 -10.64 -9.95 11.25
CA GLN A 271 -11.19 -11.19 10.69
C GLN A 271 -10.09 -12.14 10.20
N ALA A 272 -9.05 -11.62 9.54
CA ALA A 272 -7.92 -12.42 9.10
C ALA A 272 -7.16 -13.04 10.30
N ILE A 273 -6.89 -12.26 11.35
CA ILE A 273 -6.26 -12.75 12.58
C ILE A 273 -7.09 -13.87 13.22
N GLU A 274 -8.41 -13.73 13.25
CA GLU A 274 -9.30 -14.73 13.83
C GLU A 274 -9.33 -16.03 13.01
N ALA A 275 -9.31 -15.94 11.68
CA ALA A 275 -9.15 -17.09 10.81
C ALA A 275 -7.81 -17.81 11.03
N TYR A 276 -6.69 -17.07 11.06
CA TYR A 276 -5.38 -17.65 11.36
C TYR A 276 -5.31 -18.29 12.75
N ARG A 277 -5.99 -17.73 13.75
CA ARG A 277 -6.09 -18.33 15.09
C ARG A 277 -6.86 -19.65 15.05
N ALA A 278 -7.97 -19.72 14.31
CA ALA A 278 -8.74 -20.95 14.15
C ALA A 278 -7.91 -22.05 13.48
N ASP A 279 -7.19 -21.72 12.41
CA ASP A 279 -6.29 -22.63 11.70
C ASP A 279 -5.16 -23.12 12.62
N ALA A 280 -4.55 -22.22 13.40
CA ALA A 280 -3.50 -22.58 14.36
C ALA A 280 -4.01 -23.54 15.45
N ILE A 281 -5.24 -23.34 15.95
CA ILE A 281 -5.87 -24.24 16.91
C ILE A 281 -6.14 -25.61 16.27
N ALA A 282 -6.65 -25.65 15.04
CA ALA A 282 -6.90 -26.90 14.32
C ALA A 282 -5.60 -27.70 14.11
N ALA A 283 -4.54 -27.03 13.64
CA ALA A 283 -3.22 -27.64 13.47
C ALA A 283 -2.64 -28.15 14.81
N TYR A 284 -2.82 -27.39 15.90
CA TYR A 284 -2.38 -27.82 17.23
C TYR A 284 -3.12 -29.08 17.70
N VAL A 285 -4.43 -29.15 17.48
CA VAL A 285 -5.23 -30.34 17.80
C VAL A 285 -4.79 -31.53 16.95
N GLU A 286 -4.57 -31.34 15.65
CA GLU A 286 -4.08 -32.39 14.77
C GLU A 286 -2.75 -32.96 15.25
N VAL A 287 -1.75 -32.10 15.53
CA VAL A 287 -0.45 -32.52 16.08
C VAL A 287 -0.63 -33.28 17.39
N LYS A 288 -1.55 -32.86 18.27
CA LYS A 288 -1.83 -33.55 19.53
C LYS A 288 -2.43 -34.95 19.27
N THR A 289 -3.34 -35.09 18.32
CA THR A 289 -3.92 -36.39 17.95
C THR A 289 -2.89 -37.32 17.32
N LEU A 290 -2.03 -36.81 16.44
CA LEU A 290 -0.95 -37.56 15.82
C LEU A 290 0.03 -38.07 16.87
N LYS A 291 0.46 -37.22 17.82
CA LYS A 291 1.31 -37.64 18.95
C LYS A 291 0.67 -38.72 19.82
N ALA A 292 -0.64 -38.64 20.06
CA ALA A 292 -1.36 -39.68 20.80
C ALA A 292 -1.40 -41.00 20.01
N SER A 293 -1.60 -40.93 18.69
CA SER A 293 -1.58 -42.12 17.83
C SER A 293 -0.20 -42.75 17.74
N GLU A 294 0.86 -41.94 17.66
CA GLU A 294 2.26 -42.39 17.68
C GLU A 294 2.57 -43.13 18.99
N ALA A 295 2.16 -42.57 20.14
CA ALA A 295 2.33 -43.24 21.43
C ALA A 295 1.58 -44.59 21.50
N CYS A 296 0.37 -44.67 20.95
CA CYS A 296 -0.40 -45.91 20.89
C CYS A 296 0.27 -46.96 19.99
N LEU A 297 0.75 -46.55 18.81
CA LEU A 297 1.50 -47.42 17.90
C LEU A 297 2.80 -47.91 18.53
N GLN A 298 3.51 -47.05 19.24
CA GLN A 298 4.73 -47.42 19.95
C GLN A 298 4.44 -48.49 21.01
N GLN A 299 3.38 -48.31 21.80
CA GLN A 299 2.95 -49.32 22.76
C GLN A 299 2.59 -50.66 22.10
N ALA A 300 1.91 -50.64 20.95
CA ALA A 300 1.58 -51.86 20.21
C ALA A 300 2.84 -52.57 19.68
N ILE A 301 3.82 -51.82 19.17
CA ILE A 301 5.13 -52.36 18.75
C ILE A 301 5.83 -53.04 19.93
N ASP A 302 5.83 -52.41 21.11
CA ASP A 302 6.49 -52.95 22.30
C ASP A 302 5.80 -54.24 22.79
N VAL A 303 4.47 -54.30 22.74
CA VAL A 303 3.70 -55.53 23.03
C VAL A 303 4.06 -56.64 22.04
N HIS A 304 4.09 -56.35 20.74
CA HIS A 304 4.46 -57.35 19.72
C HIS A 304 5.93 -57.80 19.83
N ARG A 305 6.84 -56.90 20.23
CA ARG A 305 8.23 -57.26 20.54
C ARG A 305 8.28 -58.24 21.71
N ALA A 306 7.61 -57.94 22.81
CA ALA A 306 7.56 -58.83 23.98
C ALA A 306 6.94 -60.20 23.64
N GLN A 307 5.88 -60.23 22.83
CA GLN A 307 5.29 -61.48 22.33
C GLN A 307 6.27 -62.27 21.45
N SER A 308 6.99 -61.58 20.56
CA SER A 308 7.99 -62.21 19.68
C SER A 308 9.13 -62.81 20.50
N GLU A 309 9.64 -62.09 21.50
CA GLU A 309 10.65 -62.57 22.43
C GLU A 309 10.17 -63.80 23.21
N HIS A 310 8.90 -63.78 23.67
CA HIS A 310 8.29 -64.92 24.35
C HIS A 310 8.21 -66.15 23.43
N LEU A 311 7.73 -65.98 22.20
CA LEU A 311 7.65 -67.07 21.21
C LEU A 311 9.02 -67.61 20.83
N ILE A 312 10.03 -66.74 20.69
CA ILE A 312 11.42 -67.17 20.45
C ILE A 312 11.90 -68.05 21.60
N SER A 313 11.68 -67.62 22.85
CA SER A 313 12.02 -68.41 24.04
C SER A 313 11.28 -69.74 24.10
N GLU A 314 9.98 -69.76 23.76
CA GLU A 314 9.18 -70.98 23.71
C GLU A 314 9.71 -71.94 22.62
N VAL A 315 9.99 -71.43 21.42
CA VAL A 315 10.60 -72.22 20.34
C VAL A 315 11.94 -72.79 20.76
N ASP A 316 12.79 -72.01 21.42
CA ASP A 316 14.08 -72.48 21.93
C ASP A 316 13.91 -73.55 23.01
N SER A 317 12.92 -73.40 23.91
CA SER A 317 12.59 -74.42 24.91
C SER A 317 12.07 -75.73 24.28
N LEU A 318 11.25 -75.63 23.22
CA LEU A 318 10.73 -76.78 22.49
C LEU A 318 11.83 -77.45 21.67
N ARG A 319 12.75 -76.67 21.09
CA ARG A 319 13.96 -77.20 20.43
C ARG A 319 14.83 -77.95 21.41
N ALA A 320 15.08 -77.40 22.60
CA ALA A 320 15.82 -78.08 23.65
C ALA A 320 15.15 -79.42 24.04
N ARG A 321 13.82 -79.43 24.24
CA ARG A 321 13.06 -80.66 24.50
C ARG A 321 13.13 -81.67 23.34
N LEU A 322 13.03 -81.22 22.10
CA LEU A 322 13.18 -82.09 20.93
C LEU A 322 14.58 -82.68 20.83
N ASP A 323 15.60 -81.91 21.16
CA ASP A 323 16.98 -82.38 21.18
C ASP A 323 17.22 -83.38 22.31
N ASP A 324 16.61 -83.19 23.49
CA ASP A 324 16.61 -84.20 24.57
C ASP A 324 15.91 -85.50 24.14
N ILE A 325 14.74 -85.41 23.51
CA ILE A 325 14.04 -86.58 22.95
C ILE A 325 14.91 -87.27 21.89
N ARG A 326 15.57 -86.51 21.00
CA ARG A 326 16.46 -87.08 19.97
C ARG A 326 17.71 -87.73 20.55
N ARG A 327 18.21 -87.23 21.68
CA ARG A 327 19.35 -87.81 22.43
C ARG A 327 18.93 -89.02 23.28
N SER A 328 17.65 -89.18 23.58
CA SER A 328 17.12 -90.31 24.34
C SER A 328 17.38 -91.67 23.65
N HIS A 329 17.57 -92.70 24.48
CA HIS A 329 17.95 -94.04 24.04
C HIS A 329 16.90 -94.67 23.09
N SER A 330 15.61 -94.40 23.29
CA SER A 330 14.50 -94.93 22.48
C SER A 330 14.44 -94.35 21.06
N TRP A 331 14.80 -93.08 20.88
CA TRP A 331 14.80 -92.43 19.57
C TRP A 331 15.98 -92.87 18.70
N ARG A 332 17.15 -93.11 19.30
CA ARG A 332 18.34 -93.63 18.61
C ARG A 332 18.13 -95.04 18.05
N VAL A 333 17.42 -95.90 18.79
CA VAL A 333 17.14 -97.29 18.38
C VAL A 333 16.10 -97.37 17.25
N THR A 334 15.07 -96.51 17.26
CA THR A 334 13.98 -96.57 16.25
C THR A 334 14.21 -95.71 15.00
N ARG A 335 15.32 -94.97 14.93
CA ARG A 335 15.70 -94.09 13.80
C ARG A 335 15.76 -94.82 12.43
N PRO A 336 16.33 -96.04 12.29
CA PRO A 336 16.41 -96.74 11.00
C PRO A 336 15.04 -97.11 10.42
N LEU A 337 14.11 -97.57 11.28
CA LEU A 337 12.77 -98.00 10.89
C LEU A 337 11.90 -96.84 10.39
N ARG A 338 12.09 -95.63 10.94
CA ARG A 338 11.31 -94.45 10.53
C ARG A 338 11.79 -93.85 9.21
N VAL A 339 13.08 -93.94 8.90
CA VAL A 339 13.62 -93.59 7.57
C VAL A 339 13.07 -94.56 6.52
N PHE A 340 13.03 -95.85 6.84
CA PHE A 340 12.46 -96.88 5.96
C PHE A 340 10.97 -96.63 5.66
N SER A 341 10.15 -96.25 6.65
CA SER A 341 8.72 -95.97 6.43
C SER A 341 8.43 -94.71 5.59
N ARG A 342 9.37 -93.76 5.52
CA ARG A 342 9.31 -92.60 4.60
C ARG A 342 9.61 -93.02 3.16
N ILE A 343 10.61 -93.88 2.96
CA ILE A 343 10.98 -94.41 1.63
C ILE A 343 9.84 -95.28 1.05
N VAL A 344 9.21 -96.12 1.86
CA VAL A 344 8.04 -96.93 1.45
C VAL A 344 6.86 -96.05 1.01
N ARG A 345 6.59 -94.94 1.71
CA ARG A 345 5.52 -94.01 1.33
C ARG A 345 5.78 -93.27 0.01
N LEU A 346 7.04 -92.95 -0.28
CA LEU A 346 7.46 -92.35 -1.55
C LEU A 346 7.32 -93.32 -2.74
N LEU A 347 7.65 -94.61 -2.54
CA LEU A 347 7.49 -95.65 -3.55
C LEU A 347 6.00 -95.97 -3.87
N CYS A 348 5.12 -95.95 -2.87
CA CYS A 348 3.68 -96.18 -3.07
C CYS A 348 2.92 -95.03 -3.76
N ARG A 349 3.51 -93.83 -3.86
CA ARG A 349 2.88 -92.65 -4.49
C ARG A 349 3.34 -92.38 -5.94
N SER A 350 4.21 -93.21 -6.50
CA SER A 350 4.71 -93.03 -7.88
C SER A 350 3.79 -93.66 -8.94
N PRO A 351 3.54 -93.00 -10.09
CA PRO A 351 2.61 -93.47 -11.12
C PRO A 351 3.08 -94.78 -11.78
N ARG A 352 2.17 -95.76 -11.93
CA ARG A 352 2.43 -97.15 -12.40
C ARG A 352 3.22 -97.25 -13.73
N ARG A 353 3.17 -96.23 -14.60
CA ARG A 353 3.93 -96.17 -15.86
C ARG A 353 5.45 -96.06 -15.66
N ALA A 354 5.91 -95.37 -14.62
CA ALA A 354 7.34 -95.24 -14.32
C ALA A 354 7.93 -96.57 -13.81
N ILE A 355 7.17 -97.27 -12.97
CA ILE A 355 7.51 -98.61 -12.47
C ILE A 355 7.60 -99.62 -13.64
N ARG A 356 6.65 -99.56 -14.59
CA ARG A 356 6.65 -100.42 -15.79
C ARG A 356 7.87 -100.19 -16.70
N LYS A 357 8.26 -98.93 -16.95
CA LYS A 357 9.47 -98.62 -17.75
C LYS A 357 10.75 -99.13 -17.09
N CYS A 358 10.86 -98.97 -15.77
CA CYS A 358 12.02 -99.45 -15.01
C CYS A 358 12.13 -100.98 -15.03
N LEU A 359 10.99 -101.69 -14.94
CA LEU A 359 10.92 -103.15 -15.09
C LEU A 359 11.31 -103.61 -16.50
N ILE A 360 10.86 -102.95 -17.57
CA ILE A 360 11.21 -103.34 -18.95
C ILE A 360 12.70 -103.10 -19.24
N LEU A 361 13.26 -101.96 -18.79
CA LEU A 361 14.68 -101.63 -18.96
C LEU A 361 15.59 -102.61 -18.20
N THR A 362 15.16 -103.11 -17.05
CA THR A 362 15.93 -104.09 -16.27
C THR A 362 15.77 -105.51 -16.81
N MET A 363 14.60 -105.91 -17.31
CA MET A 363 14.37 -107.26 -17.86
C MET A 363 15.12 -107.54 -19.18
N ARG A 364 15.30 -106.54 -20.06
CA ARG A 364 15.99 -106.72 -21.36
C ARG A 364 17.43 -107.25 -21.25
N PRO A 365 18.35 -106.68 -20.44
CA PRO A 365 19.69 -107.22 -20.26
C PRO A 365 19.71 -108.52 -19.44
N LEU A 366 18.81 -108.68 -18.47
CA LEU A 366 18.74 -109.87 -17.60
C LEU A 366 18.32 -111.14 -18.38
N LEU A 367 17.46 -111.03 -19.37
CA LEU A 367 17.01 -112.16 -20.20
C LEU A 367 18.02 -112.60 -21.28
N ARG A 368 19.03 -111.77 -21.60
CA ARG A 368 20.11 -112.08 -22.54
C ARG A 368 21.26 -112.89 -21.93
N ARG A 369 21.31 -113.05 -20.60
CA ARG A 369 22.33 -113.85 -19.90
C ARG A 369 21.73 -115.19 -19.41
N PRO A 370 22.11 -116.35 -19.99
CA PRO A 370 21.41 -117.62 -19.75
C PRO A 370 21.46 -118.10 -18.29
N GLY A 371 22.56 -117.88 -17.56
CA GLY A 371 22.68 -118.28 -16.15
C GLY A 371 21.73 -117.50 -15.20
N ILE A 372 21.54 -116.21 -15.46
CA ILE A 372 20.65 -115.36 -14.64
C ILE A 372 19.18 -115.61 -15.00
N ARG A 373 18.88 -115.89 -16.28
CA ARG A 373 17.55 -116.28 -16.74
C ARG A 373 17.06 -117.56 -16.05
N ALA A 374 17.93 -118.56 -15.85
CA ALA A 374 17.58 -119.80 -15.17
C ALA A 374 17.28 -119.58 -13.68
N LEU A 375 18.12 -118.81 -12.98
CA LEU A 375 17.94 -118.50 -11.55
C LEU A 375 16.68 -117.68 -11.31
N LEU A 376 16.44 -116.64 -12.11
CA LEU A 376 15.24 -115.79 -12.03
C LEU A 376 13.97 -116.55 -12.38
N ASN A 377 13.98 -117.41 -13.41
CA ASN A 377 12.81 -118.27 -13.68
C ASN A 377 12.55 -119.25 -12.54
N GLY A 378 13.58 -119.75 -11.85
CA GLY A 378 13.45 -120.60 -10.68
C GLY A 378 12.77 -119.90 -9.50
N VAL A 379 13.13 -118.64 -9.22
CA VAL A 379 12.54 -117.86 -8.13
C VAL A 379 11.15 -117.35 -8.50
N VAL A 380 10.95 -116.86 -9.73
CA VAL A 380 9.66 -116.28 -10.15
C VAL A 380 8.58 -117.34 -10.36
N LYS A 381 8.93 -118.59 -10.74
CA LYS A 381 7.97 -119.70 -10.76
C LYS A 381 7.39 -120.06 -9.38
N ARG A 382 8.05 -119.71 -8.27
CA ARG A 382 7.51 -119.90 -6.91
C ARG A 382 6.36 -118.94 -6.57
N VAL A 383 6.14 -117.90 -7.38
CA VAL A 383 5.02 -116.96 -7.23
C VAL A 383 4.22 -116.91 -8.55
N PRO A 384 3.20 -117.78 -8.72
CA PRO A 384 2.53 -118.00 -10.00
C PRO A 384 1.88 -116.75 -10.62
N VAL A 385 1.38 -115.84 -9.78
CA VAL A 385 0.75 -114.59 -10.22
C VAL A 385 1.78 -113.63 -10.83
N LEU A 386 2.95 -113.52 -10.20
CA LEU A 386 4.04 -112.68 -10.69
C LEU A 386 4.63 -113.24 -11.99
N HIS A 387 4.81 -114.57 -12.06
CA HIS A 387 5.26 -115.24 -13.28
C HIS A 387 4.30 -115.00 -14.46
N ARG A 388 2.98 -115.14 -14.25
CA ARG A 388 1.98 -114.86 -15.29
C ARG A 388 2.01 -113.41 -15.76
N ARG A 389 2.10 -112.44 -14.84
CA ARG A 389 2.14 -111.00 -15.20
C ARG A 389 3.43 -110.59 -15.89
N LEU A 390 4.58 -111.10 -15.44
CA LEU A 390 5.86 -110.82 -16.11
C LEU A 390 5.95 -111.50 -17.47
N ARG A 391 5.38 -112.70 -17.62
CA ARG A 391 5.29 -113.41 -18.90
C ARG A 391 4.35 -112.71 -19.88
N SER A 392 3.14 -112.30 -19.44
CA SER A 392 2.20 -111.56 -20.29
C SER A 392 2.78 -110.21 -20.73
N LEU A 393 3.58 -109.56 -19.87
CA LEU A 393 4.24 -108.29 -20.18
C LEU A 393 5.44 -108.50 -21.11
N ALA A 394 6.16 -109.62 -20.99
CA ALA A 394 7.21 -110.02 -21.94
C ALA A 394 6.64 -110.43 -23.32
N GLU A 395 5.46 -111.05 -23.36
CA GLU A 395 4.74 -111.41 -24.59
C GLU A 395 4.16 -110.16 -25.29
N GLN A 396 3.58 -109.21 -24.53
CA GLN A 396 3.09 -107.92 -25.08
C GLN A 396 4.19 -107.04 -25.68
N GLU A 397 5.43 -107.13 -25.17
CA GLU A 397 6.58 -106.34 -25.66
C GLU A 397 7.44 -107.12 -26.67
N GLY A 398 6.98 -108.29 -27.16
CA GLY A 398 7.61 -109.05 -28.24
C GLY A 398 8.88 -109.82 -27.86
N LEU A 399 9.09 -110.12 -26.58
CA LEU A 399 10.28 -110.81 -26.09
C LEU A 399 10.15 -112.36 -26.14
N VAL A 400 8.94 -112.92 -26.39
CA VAL A 400 8.61 -114.36 -26.50
C VAL A 400 7.40 -114.58 -27.45
N ALA A 401 7.36 -115.65 -28.27
CA ALA A 401 6.32 -115.91 -29.29
C ALA A 401 5.06 -116.70 -28.77
N PRO A 402 3.83 -116.40 -29.26
CA PRO A 402 2.57 -117.07 -28.86
C PRO A 402 2.08 -118.20 -29.82
N PRO A 403 1.26 -119.18 -29.35
CA PRO A 403 0.63 -120.23 -30.18
C PRO A 403 -0.83 -119.93 -30.63
N LEU A 404 -1.30 -120.59 -31.71
CA LEU A 404 -2.50 -120.27 -32.53
C LEU A 404 -3.81 -121.06 -32.22
N SER A 405 -4.94 -120.33 -32.29
CA SER A 405 -6.35 -120.60 -32.73
C SER A 405 -7.23 -121.75 -32.17
N THR A 406 -8.49 -121.44 -31.77
CA THR A 406 -9.76 -121.77 -32.49
C THR A 406 -11.05 -121.31 -31.76
N ALA A 407 -11.90 -120.60 -32.52
CA ALA A 407 -13.38 -120.63 -32.61
C ALA A 407 -14.33 -120.25 -31.44
N ASP A 408 -15.00 -119.10 -31.64
CA ASP A 408 -16.46 -118.84 -31.66
C ASP A 408 -17.42 -119.55 -30.69
N VAL A 409 -18.31 -118.77 -30.03
CA VAL A 409 -19.78 -118.83 -30.24
C VAL A 409 -20.41 -117.55 -29.66
N LEU A 410 -21.18 -116.85 -30.50
CA LEU A 410 -22.13 -115.77 -30.19
C LEU A 410 -23.46 -116.34 -29.70
N VAL A 411 -24.08 -115.71 -28.69
CA VAL A 411 -25.55 -115.61 -28.60
C VAL A 411 -25.91 -114.19 -28.12
N SER A 412 -26.65 -113.50 -28.99
CA SER A 412 -27.35 -112.24 -28.75
C SER A 412 -28.85 -112.50 -28.66
N VAL A 413 -29.60 -111.75 -27.84
CA VAL A 413 -30.95 -111.21 -28.15
C VAL A 413 -31.27 -110.07 -27.14
N PRO A 414 -32.04 -109.03 -27.53
CA PRO A 414 -31.79 -107.63 -27.13
C PRO A 414 -33.03 -106.81 -26.68
N VAL A 415 -32.79 -105.50 -26.41
CA VAL A 415 -33.73 -104.32 -26.44
C VAL A 415 -34.75 -104.23 -25.26
N SER A 416 -35.00 -103.09 -24.58
CA SER A 416 -35.20 -101.70 -25.05
C SER A 416 -34.98 -100.65 -23.95
N HIS A 417 -34.39 -99.52 -24.38
CA HIS A 417 -34.70 -98.08 -24.12
C HIS A 417 -35.03 -97.62 -22.69
N VAL A 418 -34.45 -96.52 -22.20
CA VAL A 418 -34.79 -95.13 -22.59
C VAL A 418 -33.59 -94.17 -22.32
N LEU A 419 -33.13 -93.51 -23.40
CA LEU A 419 -32.84 -92.07 -23.62
C LEU A 419 -32.32 -91.20 -22.44
N GLY A 420 -31.37 -90.27 -22.58
CA GLY A 420 -30.69 -89.64 -23.72
C GLY A 420 -29.31 -89.09 -23.27
N GLN A 421 -28.34 -88.88 -24.16
CA GLN A 421 -28.11 -87.63 -24.92
C GLN A 421 -28.25 -86.36 -24.02
N ALA A 422 -27.33 -85.40 -24.00
CA ALA A 422 -26.25 -85.06 -24.90
C ALA A 422 -25.29 -84.05 -24.23
N HIS A 423 -24.09 -83.96 -24.81
CA HIS A 423 -23.35 -82.71 -24.94
C HIS A 423 -24.27 -81.52 -25.26
N ARG A 424 -24.01 -80.36 -24.64
CA ARG A 424 -24.08 -79.07 -25.35
C ARG A 424 -23.29 -77.99 -24.61
N SER A 425 -22.28 -77.49 -25.32
CA SER A 425 -21.71 -76.16 -25.16
C SER A 425 -22.82 -75.11 -25.22
N LEU A 426 -22.85 -74.20 -24.25
CA LEU A 426 -23.69 -73.00 -24.30
C LEU A 426 -22.81 -71.82 -24.71
N ALA A 427 -22.91 -71.43 -25.97
CA ALA A 427 -22.74 -70.04 -26.37
C ALA A 427 -24.01 -69.32 -25.93
N CYS A 428 -23.89 -68.38 -25.00
CA CYS A 428 -25.00 -67.57 -24.52
C CYS A 428 -24.96 -66.22 -25.25
N ASP A 429 -26.10 -65.82 -25.80
CA ASP A 429 -26.28 -64.54 -26.48
C ASP A 429 -26.47 -63.42 -25.43
N GLU A 430 -25.92 -62.24 -25.68
CA GLU A 430 -25.72 -61.16 -24.71
C GLU A 430 -27.04 -60.66 -24.09
N LYS A 431 -28.12 -60.69 -24.87
CA LYS A 431 -29.48 -60.35 -24.41
C LYS A 431 -30.07 -61.37 -23.42
N GLN A 432 -29.68 -62.64 -23.48
CA GLN A 432 -30.14 -63.66 -22.53
C GLN A 432 -29.36 -63.62 -21.20
N GLY A 433 -28.10 -63.20 -21.21
CA GLY A 433 -27.29 -63.02 -19.99
C GLY A 433 -27.80 -61.91 -19.07
N MET A 434 -28.33 -60.80 -19.65
CA MET A 434 -28.81 -59.66 -18.88
C MET A 434 -30.01 -59.96 -17.96
N HIS A 435 -30.84 -60.96 -18.30
CA HIS A 435 -32.00 -61.34 -17.49
C HIS A 435 -31.63 -62.20 -16.26
N LEU A 436 -30.40 -62.72 -16.20
CA LEU A 436 -29.88 -63.50 -15.08
C LEU A 436 -29.16 -62.65 -14.03
N LEU A 437 -28.96 -61.36 -14.30
CA LEU A 437 -28.30 -60.44 -13.38
C LEU A 437 -29.29 -59.83 -12.38
N SER A 438 -28.84 -59.63 -11.13
CA SER A 438 -29.57 -58.85 -10.14
C SER A 438 -29.67 -57.37 -10.57
N SER A 439 -30.56 -56.58 -9.94
CA SER A 439 -30.69 -55.14 -10.21
C SER A 439 -29.34 -54.41 -10.13
N ARG A 440 -28.56 -54.67 -9.07
CA ARG A 440 -27.20 -54.15 -8.90
C ARG A 440 -26.21 -54.68 -9.95
N GLY A 441 -26.37 -55.93 -10.39
CA GLY A 441 -25.55 -56.53 -11.46
C GLY A 441 -25.77 -55.87 -12.82
N ARG A 442 -27.00 -55.43 -13.12
CA ARG A 442 -27.32 -54.70 -14.35
C ARG A 442 -26.72 -53.28 -14.38
N GLU A 443 -26.68 -52.59 -13.24
CA GLU A 443 -26.04 -51.27 -13.11
C GLU A 443 -24.53 -51.34 -13.33
N ILE A 444 -23.86 -52.34 -12.77
CA ILE A 444 -22.41 -52.54 -12.95
C ILE A 444 -22.09 -52.87 -14.42
N TYR A 445 -22.87 -53.74 -15.06
CA TYR A 445 -22.70 -54.09 -16.46
C TYR A 445 -22.92 -52.89 -17.40
N ALA A 446 -23.93 -52.04 -17.11
CA ALA A 446 -24.15 -50.79 -17.85
C ALA A 446 -22.98 -49.79 -17.70
N CYS A 447 -22.38 -49.72 -16.51
CA CYS A 447 -21.22 -48.87 -16.25
C CYS A 447 -19.97 -49.36 -17.01
N MET A 448 -19.73 -50.68 -17.05
CA MET A 448 -18.60 -51.27 -17.80
C MET A 448 -18.73 -51.09 -19.32
N ILE A 449 -19.91 -51.33 -19.91
CA ILE A 449 -20.13 -51.10 -21.35
C ILE A 449 -20.04 -49.60 -21.69
N GLY A 450 -20.49 -48.73 -20.79
CA GLY A 450 -20.38 -47.27 -20.93
C GLY A 450 -18.95 -46.74 -20.94
N GLN A 451 -18.03 -47.38 -20.21
CA GLN A 451 -16.60 -47.06 -20.22
C GLN A 451 -15.89 -47.60 -21.48
N ILE A 452 -16.24 -48.81 -21.91
CA ILE A 452 -15.66 -49.43 -23.12
C ILE A 452 -16.06 -48.67 -24.40
N ASN A 453 -17.25 -48.09 -24.47
CA ASN A 453 -17.70 -47.29 -25.64
C ASN A 453 -17.22 -45.83 -25.63
N LYS A 454 -16.59 -45.36 -24.55
CA LYS A 454 -15.98 -44.01 -24.46
C LYS A 454 -14.48 -43.99 -24.73
N GLY A 455 -13.86 -45.14 -24.98
CA GLY A 455 -12.46 -45.23 -25.41
C GLY A 455 -11.45 -44.72 -24.37
N GLU A 456 -11.69 -44.98 -23.08
CA GLU A 456 -10.70 -44.85 -21.99
C GLU A 456 -10.19 -46.23 -21.55
#